data_AF-A0A1H5SFW0-F1
#
_entry.id   AF-A0A1H5SFW0-F1
#
_cell.length_a   1.000
_cell.length_b   1.000
_cell.length_c   1.000
_cell.angle_alpha   90.00
_cell.angle_beta   90.00
_cell.angle_gamma   90.00
#
_symmetry.space_group_name_H-M   'P 1'
#
loop_
_entity.id
_entity.type
_entity.pdbx_description
1 polymer ?
#
loop_
_entity_poly.entity_id
_entity_poly.type
_entity_poly.pdbx_seq_one_letter_code
_entity_poly.pdbx_strand_id
1 'polypeptide(L)'
;MSKKNIVAVVGRPNVGKSTLFNALAGSRIAIVQDTPGVTRDRIYQDVEWLNHSFTLIDTGGIEPDSKDIILSQMRDQAQIAIDTADVIIFMVDVKQGLTDSDSKVADMLRRSAKPVVLCVNKVDNFNRDSLDVYEFYNLGIGEPFPISAVNKQGIGDLLEEVVSHFSKDSTNDEDDDTTKIAIIGKPNVGKSSIINKLIGENRLIVSDIAGTTRDAIDTEVKYNGKKYTFIDTAGLRRKNKVKDELEHYMIVRTVGAVERADIAILVINAEEGVTEQDAKIAGIAHESGKAVIIAVNKWDLIEKDNHSVKEFTKDIRNTLSFMNYAEIIFISAETGQRLVKLYDLIDIVSENHSLRVATGVLNEIMTQAVVMQQPPSDKGKILKLYYITQASVKPPTFVIFVNDKKLMHFSYTRYIENQIREAFGFKGTPLRFIIRERKEDK
;
A
#
# COMPACT_ATOMS: atom_id res chain seq x y z
N MET A 1 -13.00 -0.09 7.96
CA MET A 1 -12.84 -0.64 6.59
C MET A 1 -12.14 -1.97 6.76
N SER A 2 -12.64 -3.02 6.12
CA SER A 2 -12.07 -4.37 6.19
C SER A 2 -10.61 -4.38 5.71
N LYS A 3 -9.72 -5.11 6.40
CA LYS A 3 -8.35 -5.36 5.95
C LYS A 3 -8.35 -5.80 4.48
N LYS A 4 -7.58 -5.12 3.63
CA LYS A 4 -7.45 -5.48 2.21
C LYS A 4 -6.49 -6.67 2.10
N ASN A 5 -6.93 -7.74 1.44
CA ASN A 5 -6.09 -8.94 1.27
C ASN A 5 -4.96 -8.66 0.27
N ILE A 6 -3.82 -9.29 0.48
CA ILE A 6 -2.66 -9.25 -0.41
C ILE A 6 -2.57 -10.58 -1.15
N VAL A 7 -2.49 -10.55 -2.47
CA VAL A 7 -2.33 -11.72 -3.34
C VAL A 7 -1.00 -11.62 -4.07
N ALA A 8 -0.12 -12.60 -3.93
CA ALA A 8 1.17 -12.61 -4.63
C ALA A 8 1.20 -13.67 -5.74
N VAL A 9 1.76 -13.34 -6.90
CA VAL A 9 1.96 -14.28 -8.01
C VAL A 9 3.40 -14.74 -8.05
N VAL A 10 3.64 -16.03 -7.78
CA VAL A 10 4.97 -16.67 -7.76
C VAL A 10 5.06 -17.70 -8.86
N GLY A 11 6.23 -17.87 -9.47
CA GLY A 11 6.47 -18.89 -10.49
C GLY A 11 7.80 -18.68 -11.19
N ARG A 12 8.26 -19.65 -11.96
CA ARG A 12 9.52 -19.51 -12.71
C ARG A 12 9.48 -18.34 -13.72
N PRO A 13 10.61 -17.83 -14.20
CA PRO A 13 10.63 -16.83 -15.27
C PRO A 13 9.83 -17.30 -16.50
N ASN A 14 9.20 -16.35 -17.21
CA ASN A 14 8.48 -16.59 -18.46
C ASN A 14 7.21 -17.47 -18.42
N VAL A 15 6.69 -17.84 -17.24
CA VAL A 15 5.37 -18.52 -17.13
C VAL A 15 4.18 -17.62 -17.43
N GLY A 16 4.40 -16.31 -17.52
CA GLY A 16 3.36 -15.32 -17.83
C GLY A 16 2.78 -14.58 -16.62
N LYS A 17 3.54 -14.48 -15.51
CA LYS A 17 3.17 -13.71 -14.30
C LYS A 17 2.77 -12.28 -14.63
N SER A 18 3.64 -11.55 -15.32
CA SER A 18 3.38 -10.16 -15.72
C SER A 18 2.26 -10.03 -16.76
N THR A 19 1.99 -11.09 -17.55
CA THR A 19 0.82 -11.11 -18.44
C THR A 19 -0.48 -11.18 -17.64
N LEU A 20 -0.56 -12.07 -16.64
CA LEU A 20 -1.71 -12.13 -15.74
C LEU A 20 -1.86 -10.81 -14.96
N PHE A 21 -0.76 -10.29 -14.42
CA PHE A 21 -0.74 -9.02 -13.69
C PHE A 21 -1.33 -7.88 -14.53
N ASN A 22 -0.88 -7.71 -15.78
CA ASN A 22 -1.40 -6.69 -16.67
C ASN A 22 -2.87 -6.94 -17.07
N ALA A 23 -3.28 -8.20 -17.24
CA ALA A 23 -4.67 -8.54 -17.53
C ALA A 23 -5.60 -8.12 -16.37
N LEU A 24 -5.14 -8.30 -15.13
CA LEU A 24 -5.87 -7.91 -13.91
C LEU A 24 -5.78 -6.39 -13.63
N ALA A 25 -4.66 -5.75 -13.94
CA ALA A 25 -4.51 -4.30 -13.80
C ALA A 25 -5.43 -3.48 -14.72
N GLY A 26 -5.70 -3.99 -15.93
CA GLY A 26 -6.47 -3.27 -16.94
C GLY A 26 -7.97 -3.21 -16.72
N SER A 27 -8.54 -3.87 -15.69
CA SER A 27 -10.00 -3.97 -15.52
C SER A 27 -10.63 -2.82 -14.71
N ARG A 28 -9.88 -2.11 -13.86
CA ARG A 28 -10.28 -0.81 -13.27
C ARG A 28 -9.06 0.05 -12.97
N ILE A 29 -8.64 0.86 -13.94
CA ILE A 29 -7.77 2.01 -13.63
C ILE A 29 -8.66 3.02 -12.89
N ALA A 30 -8.70 2.96 -11.56
CA ALA A 30 -8.97 4.16 -10.78
C ALA A 30 -7.84 5.12 -11.13
N ILE A 31 -8.17 6.15 -11.92
CA ILE A 31 -7.22 7.13 -12.43
C ILE A 31 -6.65 7.88 -11.23
N VAL A 32 -5.56 7.37 -10.66
CA VAL A 32 -4.62 8.19 -9.90
C VAL A 32 -3.64 8.72 -10.95
N GLN A 33 -3.77 10.02 -11.21
CA GLN A 33 -2.92 10.72 -12.17
C GLN A 33 -1.46 10.47 -11.85
N ASP A 34 -0.67 10.28 -12.92
CA ASP A 34 0.79 10.30 -12.88
C ASP A 34 1.26 11.50 -12.05
N THR A 35 1.87 11.20 -10.90
CA THR A 35 2.59 12.19 -10.12
C THR A 35 4.02 12.22 -10.65
N PRO A 36 4.49 13.34 -11.24
CA PRO A 36 5.89 13.47 -11.65
C PRO A 36 6.80 13.32 -10.42
N GLY A 37 7.74 12.38 -10.46
CA GLY A 37 8.72 12.15 -9.39
C GLY A 37 8.69 10.76 -8.73
N VAL A 38 7.76 9.88 -9.11
CA VAL A 38 7.73 8.48 -8.66
C VAL A 38 7.85 7.57 -9.88
N THR A 39 8.92 6.78 -9.97
CA THR A 39 9.04 5.73 -10.98
C THR A 39 7.98 4.67 -10.69
N ARG A 40 7.07 4.45 -11.65
CA ARG A 40 6.07 3.37 -11.60
C ARG A 40 6.77 2.03 -11.81
N ASP A 41 7.45 1.53 -10.78
CA ASP A 41 7.83 0.13 -10.73
C ASP A 41 6.52 -0.65 -10.48
N ARG A 42 5.90 -1.15 -11.57
CA ARG A 42 4.54 -1.75 -11.60
C ARG A 42 4.50 -3.14 -10.95
N ILE A 43 4.91 -3.22 -9.69
CA ILE A 43 4.95 -4.49 -8.95
C ILE A 43 3.63 -4.74 -8.22
N TYR A 44 2.88 -3.69 -7.90
CA TYR A 44 1.66 -3.76 -7.09
C TYR A 44 0.48 -3.16 -7.84
N GLN A 45 -0.69 -3.78 -7.68
CA GLN A 45 -1.90 -3.31 -8.34
C GLN A 45 -3.14 -3.64 -7.52
N ASP A 46 -4.01 -2.66 -7.38
CA ASP A 46 -5.35 -2.86 -6.84
C ASP A 46 -6.23 -3.59 -7.86
N VAL A 47 -6.81 -4.72 -7.44
CA VAL A 47 -7.71 -5.55 -8.23
C VAL A 47 -9.07 -5.60 -7.53
N GLU A 48 -10.13 -5.45 -8.32
CA GLU A 48 -11.52 -5.63 -7.87
C GLU A 48 -12.14 -6.80 -8.64
N TRP A 49 -12.59 -7.81 -7.91
CA TRP A 49 -13.28 -8.98 -8.45
C TRP A 49 -14.57 -9.22 -7.66
N LEU A 50 -15.71 -9.20 -8.36
CA LEU A 50 -17.04 -9.26 -7.74
C LEU A 50 -17.19 -8.17 -6.65
N ASN A 51 -17.38 -8.59 -5.40
CA ASN A 51 -17.50 -7.71 -4.23
C ASN A 51 -16.22 -7.66 -3.38
N HIS A 52 -15.11 -8.23 -3.87
CA HIS A 52 -13.83 -8.27 -3.18
C HIS A 52 -12.83 -7.32 -3.83
N SER A 53 -12.08 -6.60 -2.99
CA SER A 53 -10.94 -5.78 -3.39
C SER A 53 -9.69 -6.31 -2.72
N PHE A 54 -8.61 -6.47 -3.47
CA PHE A 54 -7.33 -6.98 -2.97
C PHE A 54 -6.17 -6.35 -3.71
N THR A 55 -4.97 -6.43 -3.13
CA THR A 55 -3.73 -5.90 -3.71
C THR A 55 -2.96 -7.07 -4.32
N LEU A 56 -2.72 -7.03 -5.63
CA LEU A 56 -1.94 -8.02 -6.37
C LEU A 56 -0.46 -7.61 -6.42
N ILE A 57 0.44 -8.56 -6.19
CA ILE A 57 1.89 -8.39 -6.22
C ILE A 57 2.52 -9.30 -7.29
N ASP A 58 3.25 -8.74 -8.26
CA ASP A 58 4.04 -9.52 -9.23
C ASP A 58 5.43 -9.82 -8.67
N THR A 59 5.69 -11.05 -8.24
CA THR A 59 7.01 -11.39 -7.73
C THR A 59 8.09 -11.58 -8.79
N GLY A 60 7.73 -11.60 -10.07
CA GLY A 60 8.70 -11.58 -11.16
C GLY A 60 9.29 -10.19 -11.42
N GLY A 61 8.52 -9.13 -11.15
CA GLY A 61 9.06 -7.77 -11.05
C GLY A 61 10.14 -7.66 -9.96
N ILE A 62 10.00 -8.52 -8.94
CA ILE A 62 10.87 -8.96 -7.82
C ILE A 62 12.40 -8.95 -8.00
N GLU A 63 12.83 -9.18 -9.23
CA GLU A 63 14.05 -9.94 -9.47
C GLU A 63 15.32 -9.12 -9.16
N PRO A 64 16.25 -9.68 -8.36
CA PRO A 64 17.62 -9.18 -8.35
C PRO A 64 18.24 -9.27 -9.75
N ASP A 65 19.01 -8.26 -10.14
CA ASP A 65 20.05 -8.37 -11.16
C ASP A 65 21.21 -9.27 -10.64
N SER A 66 20.90 -10.52 -10.29
CA SER A 66 21.91 -11.53 -9.95
C SER A 66 22.15 -12.45 -11.14
N LYS A 67 23.41 -12.83 -11.33
CA LYS A 67 23.83 -13.86 -12.30
C LYS A 67 23.55 -15.29 -11.79
N ASP A 68 22.80 -15.42 -10.70
CA ASP A 68 22.62 -16.69 -10.01
C ASP A 68 21.60 -17.60 -10.71
N ILE A 69 21.74 -18.89 -10.43
CA ILE A 69 20.94 -19.99 -10.97
C ILE A 69 19.46 -19.71 -10.71
N ILE A 70 18.60 -19.83 -11.74
CA ILE A 70 17.12 -19.63 -11.74
C ILE A 70 16.42 -20.10 -10.45
N LEU A 71 16.90 -21.20 -9.86
CA LEU A 71 16.37 -21.76 -8.62
C LEU A 71 16.50 -20.81 -7.41
N SER A 72 17.59 -20.07 -7.28
CA SER A 72 17.80 -19.11 -6.17
C SER A 72 16.76 -17.99 -6.21
N GLN A 73 16.61 -17.34 -7.38
CA GLN A 73 15.62 -16.30 -7.64
C GLN A 73 14.20 -16.77 -7.33
N MET A 74 13.84 -17.98 -7.76
CA MET A 74 12.53 -18.56 -7.48
C MET A 74 12.27 -18.80 -5.99
N ARG A 75 13.30 -19.18 -5.22
CA ARG A 75 13.18 -19.37 -3.76
C ARG A 75 12.98 -18.05 -3.05
N ASP A 76 13.73 -17.02 -3.46
CA ASP A 76 13.58 -15.68 -2.89
C ASP A 76 12.15 -15.19 -3.15
N GLN A 77 11.67 -15.20 -4.40
CA GLN A 77 10.30 -14.82 -4.76
C GLN A 77 9.23 -15.55 -3.91
N ALA A 78 9.39 -16.87 -3.75
CA ALA A 78 8.50 -17.66 -2.92
C ALA A 78 8.52 -17.20 -1.46
N GLN A 79 9.71 -16.92 -0.89
CA GLN A 79 9.82 -16.42 0.48
C GLN A 79 9.15 -15.05 0.65
N ILE A 80 9.29 -14.14 -0.32
CA ILE A 80 8.63 -12.82 -0.28
C ILE A 80 7.11 -12.97 -0.23
N ALA A 81 6.55 -13.81 -1.11
CA ALA A 81 5.12 -14.09 -1.12
C ALA A 81 4.66 -14.75 0.18
N ILE A 82 5.46 -15.70 0.70
CA ILE A 82 5.21 -16.36 1.99
C ILE A 82 5.23 -15.37 3.14
N ASP A 83 6.04 -14.30 3.10
CA ASP A 83 6.07 -13.34 4.19
C ASP A 83 4.91 -12.34 4.11
N THR A 84 4.48 -11.98 2.89
CA THR A 84 3.63 -10.78 2.69
C THR A 84 2.20 -11.05 2.24
N ALA A 85 1.92 -12.12 1.51
CA ALA A 85 0.61 -12.35 0.91
C ALA A 85 -0.36 -13.07 1.85
N ASP A 86 -1.64 -12.75 1.82
CA ASP A 86 -2.68 -13.55 2.46
C ASP A 86 -3.02 -14.80 1.62
N VAL A 87 -2.90 -14.71 0.28
CA VAL A 87 -3.08 -15.82 -0.69
C VAL A 87 -1.99 -15.80 -1.75
N ILE A 88 -1.47 -16.96 -2.15
CA ILE A 88 -0.38 -17.07 -3.14
C ILE A 88 -0.91 -17.76 -4.40
N ILE A 89 -0.78 -17.13 -5.57
CA ILE A 89 -0.99 -17.76 -6.86
C ILE A 89 0.35 -18.36 -7.31
N PHE A 90 0.45 -19.69 -7.32
CA PHE A 90 1.62 -20.37 -7.87
C PHE A 90 1.41 -20.69 -9.35
N MET A 91 2.10 -19.97 -10.22
CA MET A 91 1.94 -20.04 -11.67
C MET A 91 2.99 -20.91 -12.33
N VAL A 92 2.53 -21.84 -13.17
CA VAL A 92 3.33 -22.74 -14.01
C VAL A 92 2.90 -22.64 -15.48
N ASP A 93 3.71 -23.17 -16.40
CA ASP A 93 3.46 -23.11 -17.85
C ASP A 93 3.20 -24.50 -18.42
N VAL A 94 1.99 -24.72 -18.96
CA VAL A 94 1.59 -26.01 -19.55
C VAL A 94 2.50 -26.43 -20.71
N LYS A 95 3.00 -25.49 -21.51
CA LYS A 95 3.79 -25.79 -22.72
C LYS A 95 5.20 -26.29 -22.39
N GLN A 96 5.72 -25.88 -21.24
CA GLN A 96 7.04 -26.29 -20.75
C GLN A 96 6.97 -27.51 -19.83
N GLY A 97 5.78 -27.83 -19.32
CA GLY A 97 5.58 -28.88 -18.33
C GLY A 97 6.22 -28.57 -16.97
N LEU A 98 6.25 -29.57 -16.11
CA LEU A 98 6.73 -29.57 -14.75
C LEU A 98 8.27 -29.64 -14.71
N THR A 99 8.88 -28.79 -13.90
CA THR A 99 10.34 -28.78 -13.70
C THR A 99 10.74 -29.04 -12.25
N ASP A 100 12.00 -29.42 -12.02
CA ASP A 100 12.57 -29.55 -10.68
C ASP A 100 12.48 -28.25 -9.87
N SER A 101 12.54 -27.10 -10.55
CA SER A 101 12.44 -25.79 -9.91
C SER A 101 11.04 -25.51 -9.37
N ASP A 102 10.00 -25.94 -10.09
CA ASP A 102 8.62 -25.82 -9.64
C ASP A 102 8.35 -26.69 -8.42
N SER A 103 8.88 -27.93 -8.44
CA SER A 103 8.72 -28.88 -7.33
C SER A 103 9.34 -28.34 -6.03
N LYS A 104 10.54 -27.75 -6.11
CA LYS A 104 11.22 -27.16 -4.95
C LYS A 104 10.51 -25.92 -4.39
N VAL A 105 9.94 -25.08 -5.26
CA VAL A 105 9.12 -23.93 -4.80
C VAL A 105 7.81 -24.40 -4.20
N ALA A 106 7.14 -25.38 -4.81
CA ALA A 106 5.94 -25.97 -4.26
C ALA A 106 6.17 -26.53 -2.85
N ASP A 107 7.30 -27.21 -2.61
CA ASP A 107 7.68 -27.69 -1.28
C ASP A 107 7.76 -26.55 -0.25
N MET A 108 8.31 -25.39 -0.63
CA MET A 108 8.40 -24.21 0.24
C MET A 108 7.01 -23.63 0.52
N LEU A 109 6.20 -23.46 -0.51
CA LEU A 109 4.85 -22.92 -0.41
C LEU A 109 3.96 -23.81 0.46
N ARG A 110 4.01 -25.14 0.30
CA ARG A 110 3.25 -26.09 1.14
C ARG A 110 3.64 -26.02 2.62
N ARG A 111 4.92 -25.80 2.94
CA ARG A 111 5.40 -25.66 4.32
C ARG A 111 4.99 -24.34 4.97
N SER A 112 4.62 -23.32 4.19
CA SER A 112 4.25 -22.00 4.71
C SER A 112 2.89 -21.97 5.40
N ALA A 113 2.04 -22.98 5.17
CA ALA A 113 0.64 -23.04 5.61
C ALA A 113 -0.25 -21.87 5.13
N LYS A 114 0.22 -21.05 4.17
CA LYS A 114 -0.60 -20.06 3.48
C LYS A 114 -1.49 -20.74 2.43
N PRO A 115 -2.68 -20.20 2.12
CA PRO A 115 -3.47 -20.63 0.98
C PRO A 115 -2.68 -20.43 -0.33
N VAL A 116 -2.57 -21.49 -1.14
CA VAL A 116 -1.85 -21.47 -2.41
C VAL A 116 -2.78 -21.98 -3.51
N VAL A 117 -3.02 -21.17 -4.53
CA VAL A 117 -3.82 -21.51 -5.70
C VAL A 117 -2.89 -21.83 -6.86
N LEU A 118 -2.97 -23.06 -7.39
CA LEU A 118 -2.14 -23.51 -8.50
C LEU A 118 -2.72 -23.04 -9.83
N CYS A 119 -1.99 -22.18 -10.53
CA CYS A 119 -2.40 -21.58 -11.80
C CYS A 119 -1.56 -22.15 -12.95
N VAL A 120 -2.18 -22.90 -13.86
CA VAL A 120 -1.51 -23.46 -15.05
C VAL A 120 -1.79 -22.55 -16.24
N ASN A 121 -0.79 -21.75 -16.63
CA ASN A 121 -0.94 -20.72 -17.67
C ASN A 121 -0.57 -21.25 -19.07
N LYS A 122 -0.92 -20.47 -20.09
CA LYS A 122 -0.72 -20.74 -21.54
C LYS A 122 -1.55 -21.92 -22.08
N VAL A 123 -2.66 -22.23 -21.42
CA VAL A 123 -3.69 -23.17 -21.90
C VAL A 123 -4.53 -22.44 -22.95
N ASP A 124 -3.99 -22.33 -24.17
CA ASP A 124 -4.64 -21.58 -25.26
C ASP A 124 -5.80 -22.38 -25.88
N ASN A 125 -5.81 -23.71 -25.72
CA ASN A 125 -6.93 -24.56 -26.14
C ASN A 125 -7.31 -25.56 -25.05
N PHE A 126 -8.32 -25.21 -24.25
CA PHE A 126 -8.82 -26.02 -23.13
C PHE A 126 -9.24 -27.46 -23.51
N ASN A 127 -9.65 -27.70 -24.77
CA ASN A 127 -10.03 -29.05 -25.20
C ASN A 127 -8.82 -29.94 -25.49
N ARG A 128 -7.71 -29.35 -25.96
CA ARG A 128 -6.50 -30.08 -26.34
C ARG A 128 -5.52 -30.19 -25.18
N ASP A 129 -5.33 -29.09 -24.47
CA ASP A 129 -4.26 -28.92 -23.48
C ASP A 129 -4.71 -29.35 -22.07
N SER A 130 -5.99 -29.71 -21.88
CA SER A 130 -6.53 -30.16 -20.59
C SER A 130 -5.91 -31.47 -20.08
N LEU A 131 -5.46 -32.34 -20.98
CA LEU A 131 -4.74 -33.56 -20.59
C LEU A 131 -3.37 -33.24 -19.98
N ASP A 132 -2.69 -32.22 -20.50
CA ASP A 132 -1.36 -31.81 -20.04
C ASP A 132 -1.42 -31.09 -18.68
N VAL A 133 -2.59 -30.51 -18.33
CA VAL A 133 -2.82 -29.90 -17.01
C VAL A 133 -2.75 -30.93 -15.88
N TYR A 134 -3.09 -32.20 -16.13
CA TYR A 134 -3.12 -33.23 -15.09
C TYR A 134 -1.75 -33.52 -14.46
N GLU A 135 -0.65 -33.30 -15.16
CA GLU A 135 0.68 -33.57 -14.57
C GLU A 135 0.98 -32.65 -13.37
N PHE A 136 0.36 -31.47 -13.31
CA PHE A 136 0.62 -30.49 -12.25
C PHE A 136 -0.02 -30.85 -10.92
N TYR A 137 -0.91 -31.85 -10.87
CA TYR A 137 -1.35 -32.45 -9.60
C TYR A 137 -0.17 -33.02 -8.80
N ASN A 138 0.92 -33.44 -9.47
CA ASN A 138 2.12 -33.96 -8.81
C ASN A 138 2.82 -32.93 -7.90
N LEU A 139 2.50 -31.64 -8.04
CA LEU A 139 3.00 -30.58 -7.14
C LEU A 139 2.36 -30.63 -5.75
N GLY A 140 1.25 -31.37 -5.57
CA GLY A 140 0.60 -31.54 -4.27
C GLY A 140 0.06 -30.26 -3.64
N ILE A 141 -0.20 -29.21 -4.44
CA ILE A 141 -0.72 -27.91 -3.97
C ILE A 141 -2.25 -27.90 -3.92
N GLY A 142 -2.92 -28.66 -4.78
CA GLY A 142 -4.37 -28.68 -4.90
C GLY A 142 -4.81 -28.86 -6.35
N GLU A 143 -6.05 -28.47 -6.65
CA GLU A 143 -6.61 -28.45 -8.00
C GLU A 143 -5.87 -27.41 -8.86
N PRO A 144 -5.35 -27.79 -10.06
CA PRO A 144 -4.77 -26.85 -11.00
C PRO A 144 -5.85 -26.08 -11.76
N PHE A 145 -5.75 -24.76 -11.75
CA PHE A 145 -6.64 -23.85 -12.49
C PHE A 145 -6.02 -23.49 -13.84
N PRO A 146 -6.52 -24.04 -14.96
CA PRO A 146 -6.00 -23.73 -16.29
C PRO A 146 -6.43 -22.34 -16.75
N ILE A 147 -5.48 -21.54 -17.23
CA ILE A 147 -5.75 -20.20 -17.77
C ILE A 147 -4.97 -19.95 -19.07
N SER A 148 -5.49 -19.01 -19.86
CA SER A 148 -4.67 -18.27 -20.84
C SER A 148 -4.70 -16.79 -20.47
N ALA A 149 -3.63 -16.32 -19.82
CA ALA A 149 -3.52 -14.92 -19.41
C ALA A 149 -3.55 -13.95 -20.62
N VAL A 150 -2.99 -14.36 -21.76
CA VAL A 150 -2.98 -13.57 -23.01
C VAL A 150 -4.39 -13.41 -23.56
N ASN A 151 -5.17 -14.49 -23.58
CA ASN A 151 -6.53 -14.50 -24.11
C ASN A 151 -7.61 -14.15 -23.07
N LYS A 152 -7.20 -13.93 -21.81
CA LYS A 152 -8.08 -13.65 -20.65
C LYS A 152 -9.12 -14.76 -20.39
N GLN A 153 -8.74 -16.02 -20.59
CA GLN A 153 -9.59 -17.19 -20.37
C GLN A 153 -9.23 -17.92 -19.08
N GLY A 154 -10.21 -18.48 -18.38
CA GLY A 154 -10.02 -19.21 -17.10
C GLY A 154 -9.69 -18.33 -15.89
N ILE A 155 -9.47 -17.03 -16.09
CA ILE A 155 -9.14 -16.08 -15.01
C ILE A 155 -10.29 -15.98 -14.00
N GLY A 156 -11.54 -16.12 -14.43
CA GLY A 156 -12.70 -16.05 -13.54
C GLY A 156 -12.66 -17.12 -12.45
N ASP A 157 -12.52 -18.39 -12.85
CA ASP A 157 -12.45 -19.54 -11.95
C ASP A 157 -11.23 -19.44 -11.01
N LEU A 158 -10.08 -19.01 -11.56
CA LEU A 158 -8.89 -18.75 -10.75
C LEU A 158 -9.15 -17.70 -9.66
N LEU A 159 -9.81 -16.59 -10.00
CA LEU A 159 -10.09 -15.51 -9.05
C LEU A 159 -11.18 -15.91 -8.07
N GLU A 160 -12.17 -16.71 -8.47
CA GLU A 160 -13.16 -17.28 -7.56
C GLU A 160 -12.50 -18.12 -6.47
N GLU A 161 -11.52 -18.95 -6.82
CA GLU A 161 -10.76 -19.71 -5.81
C GLU A 161 -9.88 -18.81 -4.94
N VAL A 162 -9.21 -17.81 -5.53
CA VAL A 162 -8.40 -16.86 -4.74
C VAL A 162 -9.25 -16.14 -3.69
N VAL A 163 -10.44 -15.64 -4.06
CA VAL A 163 -11.30 -14.92 -3.12
C VAL A 163 -12.00 -15.87 -2.14
N SER A 164 -12.12 -17.17 -2.45
CA SER A 164 -12.69 -18.19 -1.54
C SER A 164 -11.85 -18.34 -0.27
N HIS A 165 -10.54 -18.09 -0.38
CA HIS A 165 -9.59 -18.09 0.74
C HIS A 165 -9.54 -16.79 1.54
N PHE A 166 -10.23 -15.73 1.09
CA PHE A 166 -10.29 -14.51 1.87
C PHE A 166 -11.06 -14.77 3.16
N SER A 167 -10.44 -14.38 4.28
CA SER A 167 -11.04 -14.52 5.60
C SER A 167 -12.46 -13.92 5.59
N LYS A 168 -13.49 -14.76 5.79
CA LYS A 168 -14.88 -14.31 5.98
C LYS A 168 -14.99 -13.32 7.16
N ASP A 169 -14.02 -13.37 8.07
CA ASP A 169 -13.90 -12.55 9.27
C ASP A 169 -13.56 -11.09 9.01
N SER A 170 -13.22 -10.70 7.78
CA SER A 170 -13.03 -9.29 7.43
C SER A 170 -14.32 -8.45 7.50
N THR A 171 -15.46 -9.08 7.80
CA THR A 171 -16.75 -8.40 8.03
C THR A 171 -17.00 -7.97 9.48
N ASN A 172 -16.21 -8.39 10.46
CA ASN A 172 -16.34 -7.95 11.86
C ASN A 172 -14.99 -8.09 12.60
N ASP A 173 -13.96 -7.35 12.17
CA ASP A 173 -13.00 -6.88 13.18
C ASP A 173 -13.80 -5.89 14.03
N GLU A 174 -14.33 -6.35 15.17
CA GLU A 174 -14.72 -5.50 16.28
C GLU A 174 -13.69 -4.38 16.38
N ASP A 175 -14.13 -3.15 16.58
CA ASP A 175 -13.29 -1.96 16.74
C ASP A 175 -12.16 -2.23 17.73
N ASP A 176 -11.06 -2.81 17.25
CA ASP A 176 -9.80 -2.79 17.94
C ASP A 176 -9.38 -1.34 17.79
N ASP A 177 -9.69 -0.56 18.82
CA ASP A 177 -9.49 0.88 18.95
C ASP A 177 -7.98 1.25 18.96
N THR A 178 -7.15 0.40 18.36
CA THR A 178 -5.72 0.49 18.22
C THR A 178 -5.39 1.21 16.91
N THR A 179 -4.57 2.24 17.00
CA THR A 179 -4.04 2.89 15.78
C THR A 179 -2.90 2.05 15.23
N LYS A 180 -3.05 1.52 14.00
CA LYS A 180 -2.02 0.68 13.35
C LYS A 180 -1.01 1.55 12.62
N ILE A 181 0.28 1.37 12.92
CA ILE A 181 1.36 2.25 12.46
C ILE A 181 2.45 1.44 11.78
N ALA A 182 2.76 1.77 10.53
CA ALA A 182 3.94 1.26 9.84
C ALA A 182 5.09 2.28 9.92
N ILE A 183 6.29 1.83 10.28
CA ILE A 183 7.51 2.65 10.23
C ILE A 183 8.30 2.23 8.98
N ILE A 184 8.33 3.13 7.99
CA ILE A 184 8.89 2.87 6.66
C ILE A 184 10.08 3.79 6.38
N GLY A 185 10.90 3.44 5.41
CA GLY A 185 12.08 4.20 5.01
C GLY A 185 13.27 3.30 4.66
N LYS A 186 14.34 3.90 4.15
CA LYS A 186 15.55 3.17 3.69
C LYS A 186 16.26 2.40 4.80
N PRO A 187 17.15 1.43 4.47
CA PRO A 187 18.07 0.85 5.45
C PRO A 187 18.79 1.91 6.27
N ASN A 188 19.11 1.59 7.53
CA ASN A 188 20.01 2.39 8.38
C ASN A 188 19.57 3.85 8.71
N VAL A 189 18.37 4.28 8.31
CA VAL A 189 17.80 5.59 8.70
C VAL A 189 17.39 5.68 10.18
N GLY A 190 17.42 4.55 10.91
CA GLY A 190 17.18 4.48 12.35
C GLY A 190 15.78 4.01 12.77
N LYS A 191 15.01 3.38 11.87
CA LYS A 191 13.67 2.80 12.15
C LYS A 191 13.64 1.94 13.43
N SER A 192 14.57 1.01 13.55
CA SER A 192 14.67 0.09 14.70
C SER A 192 15.00 0.82 16.00
N SER A 193 15.86 1.83 15.93
CA SER A 193 16.20 2.67 17.08
C SER A 193 14.99 3.48 17.55
N ILE A 194 14.20 4.03 16.62
CA ILE A 194 12.94 4.74 16.93
C ILE A 194 11.99 3.80 17.66
N ILE A 195 11.73 2.60 17.11
CA ILE A 195 10.85 1.60 17.74
C ILE A 195 11.32 1.24 19.13
N ASN A 196 12.60 0.87 19.28
CA ASN A 196 13.14 0.47 20.56
C ASN A 196 13.05 1.58 21.60
N LYS A 197 13.21 2.84 21.19
CA LYS A 197 13.12 3.99 22.10
C LYS A 197 11.66 4.30 22.47
N LEU A 198 10.74 4.24 21.49
CA LEU A 198 9.30 4.39 21.72
C LEU A 198 8.74 3.32 22.67
N ILE A 199 9.27 2.10 22.59
CA ILE A 199 8.95 0.99 23.49
C ILE A 199 9.68 1.12 24.84
N GLY A 200 10.96 1.52 24.82
CA GLY A 200 11.83 1.50 26.01
C GLY A 200 11.62 2.65 26.99
N GLU A 201 11.14 3.81 26.53
CA GLU A 201 10.82 4.95 27.43
C GLU A 201 9.50 4.77 28.20
N ASN A 202 8.62 3.90 27.72
CA ASN A 202 7.33 3.65 28.34
C ASN A 202 7.28 2.18 28.78
N ARG A 203 7.35 1.92 30.09
CA ARG A 203 7.14 0.58 30.65
C ARG A 203 5.80 0.03 30.15
N LEU A 204 5.87 -0.83 29.14
CA LEU A 204 4.73 -1.47 28.53
C LEU A 204 4.53 -2.84 29.14
N ILE A 205 3.29 -3.09 29.56
CA ILE A 205 2.77 -4.43 29.69
C ILE A 205 2.75 -4.98 28.26
N VAL A 206 3.76 -5.76 27.89
CA VAL A 206 3.65 -6.69 26.77
C VAL A 206 2.60 -7.70 27.22
N SER A 207 1.49 -7.77 26.51
CA SER A 207 0.50 -8.82 26.75
C SER A 207 1.08 -10.13 26.25
N ASP A 208 1.65 -10.93 27.14
CA ASP A 208 2.13 -12.29 26.87
C ASP A 208 0.97 -13.29 26.69
N ILE A 209 -0.18 -12.87 26.13
CA ILE A 209 -1.29 -13.80 25.85
C ILE A 209 -0.87 -14.70 24.69
N ALA A 210 -0.22 -15.81 25.06
CA ALA A 210 0.00 -16.95 24.22
C ALA A 210 -1.37 -17.45 23.69
N GLY A 211 -1.66 -17.14 22.43
CA GLY A 211 -2.96 -17.47 21.82
C GLY A 211 -3.27 -16.83 20.46
N THR A 212 -2.54 -15.81 20.00
CA THR A 212 -2.78 -15.18 18.68
C THR A 212 -1.77 -15.67 17.63
N THR A 213 -1.83 -16.96 17.30
CA THR A 213 -0.92 -17.62 16.35
C THR A 213 -1.21 -17.29 14.88
N ARG A 214 -1.13 -16.01 14.47
CA ARG A 214 -1.00 -15.63 13.05
C ARG A 214 -0.05 -14.45 12.79
N ASP A 215 0.08 -13.49 13.71
CA ASP A 215 0.83 -12.23 13.48
C ASP A 215 1.96 -12.00 14.52
N ALA A 216 2.91 -12.94 14.65
CA ALA A 216 4.06 -12.87 15.57
C ALA A 216 5.11 -11.77 15.26
N ILE A 217 4.76 -10.75 14.45
CA ILE A 217 5.67 -9.77 13.85
C ILE A 217 5.36 -8.33 14.33
N ASP A 218 4.15 -8.05 14.81
CA ASP A 218 3.72 -6.72 15.23
C ASP A 218 3.98 -6.48 16.72
N THR A 219 4.13 -5.22 17.14
CA THR A 219 4.31 -4.84 18.55
C THR A 219 3.17 -3.94 19.01
N GLU A 220 2.43 -4.38 20.03
CA GLU A 220 1.42 -3.56 20.71
C GLU A 220 2.07 -2.66 21.78
N VAL A 221 1.61 -1.41 21.84
CA VAL A 221 2.12 -0.35 22.69
C VAL A 221 0.93 0.44 23.27
N LYS A 222 0.84 0.55 24.59
CA LYS A 222 -0.05 1.45 25.31
C LYS A 222 0.68 2.71 25.78
N TYR A 223 0.25 3.88 25.31
CA TYR A 223 0.81 5.18 25.72
C TYR A 223 -0.32 6.15 26.09
N ASN A 224 -0.22 6.84 27.23
CA ASN A 224 -1.26 7.73 27.77
C ASN A 224 -2.68 7.13 27.77
N GLY A 225 -2.80 5.83 28.02
CA GLY A 225 -4.08 5.11 28.04
C GLY A 225 -4.59 4.65 26.66
N LYS A 226 -4.05 5.18 25.56
CA LYS A 226 -4.36 4.79 24.18
C LYS A 226 -3.51 3.60 23.74
N LYS A 227 -4.03 2.76 22.85
CA LYS A 227 -3.32 1.61 22.29
C LYS A 227 -2.86 1.89 20.86
N TYR A 228 -1.67 1.41 20.54
CA TYR A 228 -1.01 1.54 19.25
C TYR A 228 -0.45 0.18 18.85
N THR A 229 -0.52 -0.15 17.57
CA THR A 229 0.04 -1.39 17.04
C THR A 229 1.06 -1.04 15.97
N PHE A 230 2.33 -1.25 16.28
CA PHE A 230 3.40 -1.07 15.30
C PHE A 230 3.50 -2.33 14.43
N ILE A 231 3.31 -2.14 13.13
CA ILE A 231 3.29 -3.21 12.13
C ILE A 231 4.71 -3.57 11.69
N ASP A 232 4.95 -4.86 11.49
CA ASP A 232 6.20 -5.43 10.95
C ASP A 232 7.46 -5.02 11.73
N THR A 233 7.39 -5.11 13.06
CA THR A 233 8.52 -4.75 13.94
C THR A 233 9.61 -5.82 13.99
N ALA A 234 9.30 -7.09 13.71
CA ALA A 234 10.30 -8.16 13.74
C ALA A 234 11.31 -8.05 12.59
N GLY A 235 10.89 -7.56 11.40
CA GLY A 235 11.79 -7.20 10.31
C GLY A 235 12.75 -6.06 10.70
N LEU A 236 12.28 -5.14 11.54
CA LEU A 236 13.08 -4.01 12.03
C LEU A 236 14.01 -4.43 13.19
N ARG A 237 13.69 -5.45 13.97
CA ARG A 237 14.52 -5.93 15.11
C ARG A 237 15.66 -6.86 14.70
N ARG A 238 15.59 -7.53 13.54
CA ARG A 238 16.69 -8.37 13.03
C ARG A 238 17.86 -7.49 12.56
N LYS A 239 18.81 -7.24 13.45
CA LYS A 239 20.07 -6.52 13.13
C LYS A 239 20.88 -7.27 12.04
N ASN A 240 21.15 -6.59 10.93
CA ASN A 240 22.39 -6.61 10.13
C ASN A 240 23.18 -7.94 10.04
N LYS A 241 22.55 -9.06 9.65
CA LYS A 241 23.30 -10.28 9.31
C LYS A 241 23.18 -10.77 7.87
N VAL A 242 22.35 -10.12 7.05
CA VAL A 242 22.29 -10.40 5.62
C VAL A 242 22.69 -9.13 4.90
N LYS A 243 23.96 -9.07 4.45
CA LYS A 243 24.37 -8.14 3.40
C LYS A 243 23.60 -8.54 2.14
N ASP A 244 23.01 -7.56 1.46
CA ASP A 244 22.17 -7.70 0.27
C ASP A 244 20.79 -8.35 0.48
N GLU A 245 19.97 -7.79 1.39
CA GLU A 245 18.53 -7.79 1.08
C GLU A 245 18.32 -6.84 -0.10
N LEU A 246 17.92 -7.42 -1.22
CA LEU A 246 17.67 -6.71 -2.47
C LEU A 246 16.69 -5.58 -2.23
N GLU A 247 16.98 -4.40 -2.82
CA GLU A 247 16.12 -3.20 -2.74
C GLU A 247 14.64 -3.56 -2.89
N HIS A 248 14.38 -4.53 -3.75
CA HIS A 248 13.05 -4.95 -4.07
C HIS A 248 12.32 -5.72 -2.96
N TYR A 249 13.00 -6.56 -2.16
CA TYR A 249 12.39 -7.20 -0.98
C TYR A 249 11.89 -6.16 0.03
N MET A 250 12.64 -5.07 0.19
CA MET A 250 12.27 -3.99 1.09
C MET A 250 11.00 -3.28 0.64
N ILE A 251 10.82 -3.08 -0.67
CA ILE A 251 9.61 -2.47 -1.23
C ILE A 251 8.40 -3.34 -0.91
N VAL A 252 8.52 -4.67 -1.02
CA VAL A 252 7.38 -5.59 -0.83
C VAL A 252 6.96 -5.66 0.62
N ARG A 253 7.93 -5.73 1.52
CA ARG A 253 7.69 -5.59 2.96
C ARG A 253 7.05 -4.24 3.30
N THR A 254 7.54 -3.17 2.70
CA THR A 254 6.96 -1.83 2.87
C THR A 254 5.49 -1.81 2.44
N VAL A 255 5.15 -2.38 1.28
CA VAL A 255 3.76 -2.47 0.82
C VAL A 255 2.90 -3.27 1.79
N GLY A 256 3.37 -4.45 2.22
CA GLY A 256 2.64 -5.28 3.18
C GLY A 256 2.39 -4.57 4.51
N ALA A 257 3.39 -3.84 5.02
CA ALA A 257 3.26 -3.05 6.24
C ALA A 257 2.30 -1.86 6.07
N VAL A 258 2.42 -1.12 4.96
CA VAL A 258 1.58 0.04 4.64
C VAL A 258 0.11 -0.36 4.49
N GLU A 259 -0.19 -1.44 3.76
CA GLU A 259 -1.57 -1.91 3.55
C GLU A 259 -2.29 -2.24 4.87
N ARG A 260 -1.56 -2.81 5.84
CA ARG A 260 -2.09 -3.16 7.17
C ARG A 260 -2.18 -1.98 8.15
N ALA A 261 -1.52 -0.85 7.87
CA ALA A 261 -1.47 0.31 8.76
C ALA A 261 -2.55 1.36 8.45
N ASP A 262 -2.93 2.16 9.45
CA ASP A 262 -3.67 3.41 9.27
C ASP A 262 -2.72 4.57 8.93
N ILE A 263 -1.56 4.58 9.59
CA ILE A 263 -0.56 5.66 9.52
C ILE A 263 0.79 5.08 9.10
N ALA A 264 1.41 5.72 8.12
CA ALA A 264 2.79 5.47 7.72
C ALA A 264 3.71 6.58 8.27
N ILE A 265 4.73 6.19 9.03
CA ILE A 265 5.80 7.09 9.48
C ILE A 265 7.00 6.87 8.56
N LEU A 266 7.22 7.79 7.62
CA LEU A 266 8.38 7.80 6.74
C LEU A 266 9.58 8.37 7.49
N VAL A 267 10.59 7.54 7.73
CA VAL A 267 11.82 7.93 8.41
C VAL A 267 12.87 8.33 7.39
N ILE A 268 13.36 9.56 7.48
CA ILE A 268 14.40 10.13 6.60
C ILE A 268 15.64 10.42 7.44
N ASN A 269 16.83 10.09 6.93
CA ASN A 269 18.08 10.47 7.57
C ASN A 269 18.37 11.96 7.30
N ALA A 270 18.48 12.78 8.34
CA ALA A 270 18.77 14.20 8.22
C ALA A 270 20.08 14.51 7.47
N GLU A 271 21.10 13.67 7.62
CA GLU A 271 22.41 13.89 6.97
C GLU A 271 22.35 13.69 5.44
N GLU A 272 21.48 12.79 4.99
CA GLU A 272 21.33 12.45 3.56
C GLU A 272 20.24 13.29 2.88
N GLY A 273 19.27 13.79 3.65
CA GLY A 273 18.07 14.41 3.11
C GLY A 273 17.15 13.40 2.42
N VAL A 274 16.25 13.89 1.56
CA VAL A 274 15.33 13.02 0.80
C VAL A 274 16.04 12.45 -0.41
N THR A 275 16.11 11.13 -0.51
CA THR A 275 16.68 10.44 -1.68
C THR A 275 15.58 9.84 -2.57
N GLU A 276 15.95 9.34 -3.75
CA GLU A 276 14.99 8.72 -4.70
C GLU A 276 14.25 7.53 -4.07
N GLN A 277 14.96 6.68 -3.32
CA GLN A 277 14.36 5.54 -2.64
C GLN A 277 13.36 5.97 -1.55
N ASP A 278 13.62 7.09 -0.85
CA ASP A 278 12.65 7.65 0.10
C ASP A 278 11.38 8.12 -0.63
N ALA A 279 11.53 8.76 -1.79
CA ALA A 279 10.40 9.20 -2.62
C ALA A 279 9.56 8.03 -3.14
N LYS A 280 10.19 6.91 -3.55
CA LYS A 280 9.48 5.67 -3.92
C LYS A 280 8.66 5.10 -2.75
N ILE A 281 9.28 4.95 -1.58
CA ILE A 281 8.62 4.45 -0.36
C ILE A 281 7.48 5.38 0.07
N ALA A 282 7.67 6.69 -0.02
CA ALA A 282 6.67 7.70 0.26
C ALA A 282 5.48 7.62 -0.72
N GLY A 283 5.76 7.40 -2.00
CA GLY A 283 4.76 7.20 -3.05
C GLY A 283 3.82 6.04 -2.72
N ILE A 284 4.35 4.91 -2.26
CA ILE A 284 3.55 3.74 -1.85
C ILE A 284 2.54 4.12 -0.75
N ALA A 285 3.00 4.78 0.31
CA ALA A 285 2.12 5.20 1.40
C ALA A 285 1.04 6.19 0.94
N HIS A 286 1.41 7.11 0.04
CA HIS A 286 0.48 8.09 -0.54
C HIS A 286 -0.59 7.42 -1.41
N GLU A 287 -0.19 6.51 -2.31
CA GLU A 287 -1.08 5.81 -3.24
C GLU A 287 -2.04 4.88 -2.51
N SER A 288 -1.54 4.13 -1.51
CA SER A 288 -2.37 3.34 -0.58
C SER A 288 -3.31 4.21 0.26
N GLY A 289 -3.19 5.53 0.18
CA GLY A 289 -4.10 6.48 0.81
C GLY A 289 -3.95 6.53 2.32
N LYS A 290 -2.78 6.22 2.86
CA LYS A 290 -2.53 6.21 4.30
C LYS A 290 -2.28 7.63 4.80
N ALA A 291 -2.57 7.85 6.08
CA ALA A 291 -2.07 9.05 6.73
C ALA A 291 -0.55 8.99 6.83
N VAL A 292 0.16 10.11 6.66
CA VAL A 292 1.63 10.13 6.60
C VAL A 292 2.23 11.18 7.52
N ILE A 293 3.23 10.74 8.27
CA ILE A 293 4.14 11.57 9.06
C ILE A 293 5.55 11.37 8.51
N ILE A 294 6.27 12.46 8.24
CA ILE A 294 7.68 12.44 7.84
C ILE A 294 8.53 12.70 9.09
N ALA A 295 9.22 11.68 9.57
CA ALA A 295 10.13 11.74 10.71
C ALA A 295 11.58 11.91 10.23
N VAL A 296 12.10 13.13 10.31
CA VAL A 296 13.50 13.44 9.99
C VAL A 296 14.36 13.07 11.20
N ASN A 297 15.01 11.91 11.12
CA ASN A 297 15.81 11.32 12.20
C ASN A 297 17.28 11.72 12.12
N LYS A 298 18.03 11.48 13.21
CA LYS A 298 19.42 11.91 13.42
C LYS A 298 19.59 13.43 13.42
N TRP A 299 18.54 14.15 13.82
CA TRP A 299 18.57 15.62 13.88
C TRP A 299 19.56 16.18 14.92
N ASP A 300 20.09 15.34 15.80
CA ASP A 300 21.20 15.65 16.70
C ASP A 300 22.53 15.85 15.98
N LEU A 301 22.74 15.25 14.80
CA LEU A 301 23.98 15.32 14.03
C LEU A 301 24.09 16.57 13.14
N ILE A 302 22.97 17.27 12.91
CA ILE A 302 22.95 18.48 12.08
C ILE A 302 23.41 19.67 12.92
N GLU A 303 24.40 20.41 12.41
CA GLU A 303 24.77 21.73 12.95
C GLU A 303 23.63 22.72 12.68
N LYS A 304 23.11 23.34 13.75
CA LYS A 304 21.87 24.10 13.71
C LYS A 304 22.14 25.59 13.64
N ASP A 305 21.47 26.25 12.70
CA ASP A 305 21.26 27.68 12.70
C ASP A 305 19.75 28.01 12.76
N ASN A 306 19.40 29.30 12.72
CA ASN A 306 18.00 29.74 12.79
C ASN A 306 17.18 29.36 11.55
N HIS A 307 17.81 28.88 10.46
CA HIS A 307 17.17 28.61 9.18
C HIS A 307 17.09 27.12 8.83
N SER A 308 17.90 26.26 9.47
CA SER A 308 18.07 24.85 9.06
C SER A 308 16.74 24.09 9.03
N VAL A 309 15.87 24.27 10.04
CA VAL A 309 14.55 23.63 10.07
C VAL A 309 13.69 24.06 8.88
N LYS A 310 13.72 25.35 8.53
CA LYS A 310 12.90 25.93 7.46
C LYS A 310 13.39 25.49 6.09
N GLU A 311 14.70 25.43 5.89
CA GLU A 311 15.32 24.98 4.64
C GLU A 311 15.06 23.49 4.41
N PHE A 312 15.33 22.63 5.40
CA PHE A 312 15.01 21.20 5.30
C PHE A 312 13.53 20.95 5.03
N THR A 313 12.64 21.68 5.70
CA THR A 313 11.19 21.56 5.46
C THR A 313 10.83 21.93 4.03
N LYS A 314 11.43 23.00 3.49
CA LYS A 314 11.22 23.45 2.12
C LYS A 314 11.70 22.40 1.12
N ASP A 315 12.89 21.84 1.34
CA ASP A 315 13.48 20.84 0.45
C ASP A 315 12.66 19.54 0.44
N ILE A 316 12.24 19.06 1.61
CA ILE A 316 11.33 17.91 1.73
C ILE A 316 10.03 18.16 0.96
N ARG A 317 9.40 19.33 1.13
CA ARG A 317 8.15 19.67 0.44
C ARG A 317 8.32 19.84 -1.07
N ASN A 318 9.48 20.30 -1.53
CA ASN A 318 9.78 20.37 -2.95
C ASN A 318 9.93 18.98 -3.57
N THR A 319 10.72 18.11 -2.93
CA THR A 319 10.98 16.75 -3.42
C THR A 319 9.74 15.86 -3.31
N LEU A 320 9.00 15.94 -2.20
CA LEU A 320 7.79 15.17 -1.93
C LEU A 320 6.51 16.01 -2.13
N SER A 321 6.48 16.81 -3.20
CA SER A 321 5.40 17.77 -3.47
C SER A 321 4.00 17.15 -3.61
N PHE A 322 3.91 15.85 -3.85
CA PHE A 322 2.66 15.09 -3.94
C PHE A 322 2.01 14.81 -2.59
N MET A 323 2.76 14.96 -1.50
CA MET A 323 2.30 14.71 -0.14
C MET A 323 2.51 15.91 0.76
N ASN A 324 2.28 17.13 0.24
CA ASN A 324 2.33 18.38 1.00
C ASN A 324 1.45 18.41 2.25
N TYR A 325 0.46 17.51 2.35
CA TYR A 325 -0.38 17.33 3.53
C TYR A 325 0.35 16.66 4.69
N ALA A 326 1.45 15.95 4.44
CA ALA A 326 2.15 15.17 5.45
C ALA A 326 2.81 16.08 6.47
N GLU A 327 2.69 15.73 7.74
CA GLU A 327 3.30 16.49 8.83
C GLU A 327 4.76 16.08 9.00
N ILE A 328 5.64 17.06 9.19
CA ILE A 328 7.09 16.85 9.31
C ILE A 328 7.51 17.05 10.77
N ILE A 329 8.21 16.08 11.33
CA ILE A 329 8.77 16.14 12.68
C ILE A 329 10.26 15.79 12.65
N PHE A 330 11.07 16.64 13.28
CA PHE A 330 12.51 16.42 13.43
C PHE A 330 12.77 15.74 14.77
N ILE A 331 13.39 14.56 14.74
CA ILE A 331 13.60 13.68 15.89
C ILE A 331 15.05 13.19 15.97
N SER A 332 15.41 12.63 17.12
CA SER A 332 16.64 11.85 17.29
C SER A 332 16.32 10.59 18.08
N ALA A 333 16.42 9.45 17.41
CA ALA A 333 16.23 8.14 18.04
C ALA A 333 17.30 7.85 19.12
N GLU A 334 18.51 8.37 18.93
CA GLU A 334 19.64 8.19 19.84
C GLU A 334 19.38 8.93 21.16
N THR A 335 19.17 10.25 21.07
CA THR A 335 18.99 11.10 22.24
C THR A 335 17.58 11.01 22.84
N GLY A 336 16.59 10.55 22.08
CA GLY A 336 15.16 10.59 22.43
C GLY A 336 14.48 11.92 22.07
N GLN A 337 15.18 12.86 21.42
CA GLN A 337 14.66 14.18 21.09
C GLN A 337 13.33 14.07 20.32
N ARG A 338 12.27 14.65 20.90
CA ARG A 338 10.92 14.80 20.31
C ARG A 338 10.21 13.48 19.95
N LEU A 339 10.67 12.33 20.44
CA LEU A 339 9.95 11.07 20.24
C LEU A 339 8.59 11.03 20.95
N VAL A 340 8.49 11.63 22.14
CA VAL A 340 7.20 11.76 22.84
C VAL A 340 6.17 12.52 22.00
N LYS A 341 6.60 13.62 21.35
CA LYS A 341 5.75 14.43 20.47
C LYS A 341 5.29 13.67 19.22
N LEU A 342 5.94 12.56 18.88
CA LEU A 342 5.52 11.71 17.77
C LEU A 342 4.17 11.05 18.08
N TYR A 343 3.91 10.65 19.34
CA TYR A 343 2.60 10.12 19.75
C TYR A 343 1.49 11.17 19.62
N ASP A 344 1.75 12.40 20.07
CA ASP A 344 0.80 13.50 19.91
C ASP A 344 0.46 13.75 18.43
N LEU A 345 1.48 13.67 17.56
CA LEU A 345 1.29 13.86 16.13
C LEU A 345 0.55 12.67 15.48
N ILE A 346 0.85 11.44 15.89
CA ILE A 346 0.11 10.23 15.48
C ILE A 346 -1.37 10.40 15.79
N ASP A 347 -1.72 10.87 16.98
CA ASP A 347 -3.10 11.10 17.39
C ASP A 347 -3.81 12.14 16.50
N ILE A 348 -3.20 13.30 16.32
CA ILE A 348 -3.73 14.38 15.46
C ILE A 348 -3.97 13.88 14.03
N VAL A 349 -3.01 13.13 13.50
CA VAL A 349 -3.09 12.59 12.13
C VAL A 349 -4.15 11.49 12.03
N SER A 350 -4.28 10.62 13.04
CA SER A 350 -5.32 9.58 13.12
C SER A 350 -6.73 10.18 13.13
N GLU A 351 -6.93 11.23 13.94
CA GLU A 351 -8.20 11.97 14.03
C GLU A 351 -8.54 12.61 12.67
N ASN A 352 -7.59 13.30 12.03
CA ASN A 352 -7.80 13.89 10.70
C ASN A 352 -8.10 12.82 9.63
N HIS A 353 -7.44 11.66 9.71
CA HIS A 353 -7.61 10.57 8.76
C HIS A 353 -9.00 9.91 8.85
N SER A 354 -9.58 9.90 10.07
CA SER A 354 -10.90 9.36 10.37
C SER A 354 -12.02 10.40 10.34
N LEU A 355 -11.69 11.69 10.19
CA LEU A 355 -12.64 12.80 10.25
C LEU A 355 -13.76 12.66 9.20
N ARG A 356 -15.01 12.72 9.68
CA ARG A 356 -16.21 12.75 8.85
C ARG A 356 -16.88 14.12 8.94
N VAL A 357 -17.09 14.74 7.79
CA VAL A 357 -17.71 16.05 7.63
C VAL A 357 -19.15 15.88 7.14
N ALA A 358 -20.07 16.65 7.72
CA ALA A 358 -21.47 16.66 7.30
C ALA A 358 -21.63 17.19 5.86
N THR A 359 -22.47 16.53 5.08
CA THR A 359 -22.73 16.89 3.67
C THR A 359 -23.19 18.34 3.50
N GLY A 360 -24.03 18.87 4.41
CA GLY A 360 -24.47 20.27 4.35
C GLY A 360 -23.30 21.26 4.36
N VAL A 361 -22.39 21.11 5.33
CA VAL A 361 -21.21 21.97 5.48
C VAL A 361 -20.28 21.86 4.26
N LEU A 362 -20.08 20.65 3.72
CA LEU A 362 -19.28 20.48 2.49
C LEU A 362 -19.88 21.23 1.30
N ASN A 363 -21.20 21.24 1.16
CA ASN A 363 -21.88 21.94 0.06
C ASN A 363 -21.83 23.47 0.23
N GLU A 364 -21.87 23.98 1.46
CA GLU A 364 -21.66 25.39 1.76
C GLU A 364 -20.25 25.84 1.34
N ILE A 365 -19.21 25.08 1.73
CA ILE A 365 -17.82 25.36 1.35
C ILE A 365 -17.65 25.31 -0.17
N MET A 366 -18.20 24.28 -0.83
CA MET A 366 -18.13 24.17 -2.30
C MET A 366 -18.81 25.36 -2.99
N THR A 367 -19.97 25.79 -2.48
CA THR A 367 -20.72 26.92 -3.03
C THR A 367 -19.94 28.23 -2.87
N GLN A 368 -19.34 28.46 -1.70
CA GLN A 368 -18.47 29.62 -1.46
C GLN A 368 -17.23 29.59 -2.38
N ALA A 369 -16.60 28.43 -2.54
CA ALA A 369 -15.46 28.26 -3.43
C ALA A 369 -15.82 28.57 -4.90
N VAL A 370 -16.98 28.12 -5.38
CA VAL A 370 -17.47 28.41 -6.74
C VAL A 370 -17.71 29.91 -6.95
N VAL A 371 -18.16 30.64 -5.91
CA VAL A 371 -18.33 32.10 -5.96
C VAL A 371 -16.99 32.82 -6.01
N MET A 372 -16.00 32.38 -5.23
CA MET A 372 -14.66 32.98 -5.21
C MET A 372 -13.88 32.73 -6.50
N GLN A 373 -13.98 31.52 -7.05
CA GLN A 373 -13.33 31.16 -8.30
C GLN A 373 -14.28 30.39 -9.19
N GLN A 374 -14.70 31.03 -10.27
CA GLN A 374 -15.66 30.44 -11.21
C GLN A 374 -15.12 29.15 -11.85
N PRO A 375 -15.96 28.13 -12.03
CA PRO A 375 -15.61 26.90 -12.72
C PRO A 375 -15.17 27.15 -14.16
N PRO A 376 -14.24 26.34 -14.70
CA PRO A 376 -13.81 26.44 -16.09
C PRO A 376 -14.96 26.21 -17.07
N SER A 377 -14.82 26.81 -18.26
CA SER A 377 -15.70 26.57 -19.40
C SER A 377 -14.88 26.04 -20.58
N ASP A 378 -15.40 25.04 -21.30
CA ASP A 378 -14.82 24.57 -22.57
C ASP A 378 -15.90 24.53 -23.64
N LYS A 379 -15.59 25.02 -24.85
CA LYS A 379 -16.49 25.05 -26.01
C LYS A 379 -17.92 25.53 -25.71
N GLY A 380 -18.03 26.58 -24.88
CA GLY A 380 -19.33 27.17 -24.49
C GLY A 380 -20.13 26.38 -23.45
N LYS A 381 -19.62 25.25 -22.94
CA LYS A 381 -20.19 24.51 -21.81
C LYS A 381 -19.44 24.88 -20.53
N ILE A 382 -20.19 25.34 -19.53
CA ILE A 382 -19.66 25.67 -18.20
C ILE A 382 -19.72 24.42 -17.32
N LEU A 383 -18.66 24.15 -16.56
CA LEU A 383 -18.66 23.14 -15.52
C LEU A 383 -19.67 23.54 -14.43
N LYS A 384 -20.65 22.67 -14.17
CA LYS A 384 -21.61 22.84 -13.08
C LYS A 384 -21.30 21.80 -12.00
N LEU A 385 -21.03 22.27 -10.79
CA LEU A 385 -20.92 21.44 -9.59
C LEU A 385 -22.28 21.42 -8.90
N TYR A 386 -22.91 20.26 -8.82
CA TYR A 386 -24.26 20.12 -8.27
C TYR A 386 -24.23 19.98 -6.75
N TYR A 387 -23.45 19.03 -6.25
CA TYR A 387 -23.26 18.80 -4.83
C TYR A 387 -22.01 17.96 -4.57
N ILE A 388 -21.52 18.02 -3.34
CA ILE A 388 -20.40 17.22 -2.83
C ILE A 388 -20.84 16.42 -1.60
N THR A 389 -20.29 15.23 -1.42
CA THR A 389 -20.48 14.42 -0.21
C THR A 389 -19.21 13.65 0.15
N GLN A 390 -19.06 13.24 1.40
CA GLN A 390 -17.98 12.37 1.84
C GLN A 390 -18.46 10.90 1.87
N ALA A 391 -17.95 10.08 0.96
CA ALA A 391 -18.33 8.67 0.83
C ALA A 391 -17.66 7.79 1.88
N SER A 392 -16.38 8.03 2.18
CA SER A 392 -15.63 7.23 3.16
C SER A 392 -14.61 8.07 3.94
N VAL A 393 -14.08 7.44 4.98
CA VAL A 393 -12.96 7.92 5.81
C VAL A 393 -11.80 6.93 5.68
N LYS A 394 -10.60 7.32 6.12
CA LYS A 394 -9.37 6.52 6.05
C LYS A 394 -9.04 5.95 4.65
N PRO A 395 -8.74 6.80 3.64
CA PRO A 395 -8.70 8.27 3.71
C PRO A 395 -10.07 8.93 3.48
N PRO A 396 -10.26 10.18 3.93
CA PRO A 396 -11.41 10.99 3.58
C PRO A 396 -11.58 11.06 2.06
N THR A 397 -12.69 10.50 1.57
CA THR A 397 -12.99 10.39 0.14
C THR A 397 -14.26 11.16 -0.19
N PHE A 398 -14.12 12.18 -1.01
CA PHE A 398 -15.19 13.06 -1.44
C PHE A 398 -15.67 12.70 -2.84
N VAL A 399 -16.98 12.75 -3.05
CA VAL A 399 -17.62 12.56 -4.35
C VAL A 399 -18.25 13.89 -4.76
N ILE A 400 -17.81 14.45 -5.89
CA ILE A 400 -18.35 15.67 -6.47
C ILE A 400 -19.20 15.29 -7.68
N PHE A 401 -20.47 15.70 -7.67
CA PHE A 401 -21.39 15.47 -8.77
C PHE A 401 -21.38 16.68 -9.71
N VAL A 402 -21.06 16.43 -10.97
CA VAL A 402 -20.93 17.46 -12.01
C VAL A 402 -21.78 17.16 -13.22
N ASN A 403 -21.93 18.12 -14.14
CA ASN A 403 -22.59 17.92 -15.42
C ASN A 403 -21.74 17.13 -16.43
N ASP A 404 -20.44 17.38 -16.49
CA ASP A 404 -19.51 16.68 -17.38
C ASP A 404 -18.15 16.55 -16.67
N LYS A 405 -17.71 15.31 -16.44
CA LYS A 405 -16.46 15.07 -15.70
C LYS A 405 -15.23 15.51 -16.49
N LYS A 406 -15.33 15.63 -17.82
CA LYS A 406 -14.22 16.08 -18.67
C LYS A 406 -13.91 17.55 -18.48
N LEU A 407 -14.89 18.34 -18.01
CA LEU A 407 -14.71 19.76 -17.70
C LEU A 407 -14.02 19.96 -16.33
N MET A 408 -13.99 18.95 -15.46
CA MET A 408 -13.35 19.02 -14.15
C MET A 408 -11.84 18.78 -14.25
N HIS A 409 -11.12 19.83 -14.63
CA HIS A 409 -9.66 19.79 -14.71
C HIS A 409 -9.02 19.64 -13.32
N PHE A 410 -7.87 18.95 -13.24
CA PHE A 410 -7.19 18.64 -11.97
C PHE A 410 -6.88 19.88 -11.13
N SER A 411 -6.60 21.02 -11.77
CA SER A 411 -6.31 22.28 -11.08
C SER A 411 -7.52 22.79 -10.29
N TYR A 412 -8.73 22.59 -10.81
CA TYR A 412 -9.95 22.98 -10.11
C TYR A 412 -10.28 21.99 -8.99
N THR A 413 -10.00 20.71 -9.18
CA THR A 413 -10.09 19.71 -8.09
C THR A 413 -9.15 20.05 -6.94
N ARG A 414 -7.89 20.42 -7.24
CA ARG A 414 -6.92 20.89 -6.22
C ARG A 414 -7.36 22.18 -5.55
N TYR A 415 -8.00 23.09 -6.28
CA TYR A 415 -8.57 24.30 -5.68
C TYR A 415 -9.63 23.95 -4.64
N ILE A 416 -10.59 23.09 -4.98
CA ILE A 416 -11.62 22.61 -4.03
C ILE A 416 -11.00 21.85 -2.86
N GLU A 417 -9.99 21.01 -3.11
CA GLU A 417 -9.22 20.34 -2.05
C GLU A 417 -8.63 21.34 -1.06
N ASN A 418 -7.98 22.40 -1.55
CA ASN A 418 -7.37 23.42 -0.70
C ASN A 418 -8.40 24.15 0.15
N GLN A 419 -9.58 24.45 -0.41
CA GLN A 419 -10.69 25.08 0.35
C GLN A 419 -11.19 24.16 1.48
N ILE A 420 -11.31 22.87 1.22
CA ILE A 420 -11.69 21.87 2.24
C ILE A 420 -10.60 21.75 3.31
N ARG A 421 -9.32 21.74 2.92
CA ARG A 421 -8.19 21.72 3.87
C ARG A 421 -8.10 22.98 4.71
N GLU A 422 -8.40 24.15 4.16
CA GLU A 422 -8.41 25.41 4.91
C GLU A 422 -9.51 25.41 5.98
N ALA A 423 -10.68 24.84 5.68
CA ALA A 423 -11.80 24.76 6.61
C ALA A 423 -11.58 23.73 7.74
N PHE A 424 -10.97 22.58 7.46
CA PHE A 424 -10.90 21.45 8.41
C PHE A 424 -9.47 21.01 8.79
N GLY A 425 -8.44 21.63 8.24
CA GLY A 425 -7.03 21.27 8.44
C GLY A 425 -6.59 20.03 7.66
N PHE A 426 -7.23 18.87 7.89
CA PHE A 426 -6.89 17.57 7.29
C PHE A 426 -5.37 17.30 7.22
N LYS A 427 -4.65 17.69 8.27
CA LYS A 427 -3.19 17.56 8.34
C LYS A 427 -2.79 16.09 8.50
N GLY A 428 -1.75 15.70 7.79
CA GLY A 428 -1.25 14.33 7.76
C GLY A 428 -2.08 13.33 6.96
N THR A 429 -3.22 13.73 6.36
CA THR A 429 -4.04 12.80 5.55
C THR A 429 -4.16 13.24 4.08
N PRO A 430 -4.05 12.29 3.12
CA PRO A 430 -4.47 12.53 1.76
C PRO A 430 -6.00 12.68 1.71
N LEU A 431 -6.49 13.46 0.75
CA LEU A 431 -7.92 13.53 0.43
C LEU A 431 -8.13 12.93 -0.96
N ARG A 432 -9.11 12.03 -1.10
CA ARG A 432 -9.45 11.44 -2.40
C ARG A 432 -10.68 12.13 -2.98
N PHE A 433 -10.65 12.43 -4.26
CA PHE A 433 -11.78 13.05 -4.97
C PHE A 433 -12.24 12.15 -6.12
N ILE A 434 -13.53 11.81 -6.11
CA ILE A 434 -14.20 11.06 -7.17
C ILE A 434 -15.17 11.99 -7.87
N ILE A 435 -14.98 12.18 -9.17
CA ILE A 435 -15.86 13.02 -9.98
C ILE A 435 -16.90 12.13 -10.67
N ARG A 436 -18.18 12.40 -10.42
CA ARG A 436 -19.30 11.67 -11.04
C ARG A 436 -20.17 12.60 -11.86
N GLU A 437 -20.56 12.14 -13.04
CA GLU A 437 -21.58 12.83 -13.83
C GLU A 437 -22.95 12.51 -13.27
N ARG A 438 -23.75 13.55 -13.04
CA ARG A 438 -25.18 13.38 -12.77
C ARG A 438 -25.86 13.14 -14.13
N LYS A 439 -26.49 11.97 -14.29
CA LYS A 439 -27.41 11.77 -15.41
C LYS A 439 -28.57 12.75 -15.23
N GLU A 440 -28.76 13.63 -16.20
CA GLU A 440 -30.04 14.34 -16.32
C GLU A 440 -31.07 13.28 -16.71
N ASP A 441 -32.03 13.01 -15.83
CA ASP A 441 -33.24 12.30 -16.23
C ASP A 441 -33.88 13.13 -17.34
N LYS A 442 -33.89 12.60 -18.56
CA LYS A 442 -34.57 13.20 -19.70
C LYS A 442 -36.06 12.87 -19.68
#